data_AF-A0A8J5VAB1-F1
#
_entry.id   AF-A0A8J5VAB1-F1
#
_cell.length_a   1.000
_cell.length_b   1.000
_cell.length_c   1.000
_cell.angle_alpha   90.00
_cell.angle_beta   90.00
_cell.angle_gamma   90.00
#
_symmetry.space_group_name_H-M   'P 1'
#
loop_
_entity.id
_entity.type
_entity.pdbx_description
1 polymer ?
#
loop_
_entity_poly.entity_id
_entity_poly.type
_entity_poly.pdbx_seq_one_letter_code
_entity_poly.pdbx_strand_id
1 'polypeptide(L)'
;MLLPGYSTPESGVFLHQITKYHSNQVQSRVSQTRSSIQEICKILQEILKEVESQEPRFVSSLNECNGKFEGLEVITPFEFEVVLYLNQMGVFNFVDDGTLPGCAVLKLSDGRKRSMSLWVEFITASGYLSAKKIRSRFAGLVSQICKEKYFSGDVKVLTDQAEVKLKIRDRWMVQITPAFKCSGVWPRSASQWPYNNSPIRDQNLRFWPYSDLVVEVKNEGFDLLSKDCAVRRGNKQSTLDGDAWLLSFSNAEKRLIQGNGRRRCLSILKTLRDRHLDLPENPVTNYHMKTLLMYECEKHPLEAEWDESCLGDRILGIFVQLISCLQCRKCPHYFLPALNLFKGKRASVMESASKQVWRVVRELVTNSRAFEAL
;
A
#
# COMPACT_ATOMS: atom_id res chain seq x y z
N MET A 1 28.92 -0.43 19.18
CA MET A 1 29.62 -1.69 19.49
C MET A 1 29.20 -2.69 18.42
N LEU A 2 30.02 -2.84 17.39
CA LEU A 2 29.79 -3.75 16.27
C LEU A 2 29.94 -5.19 16.80
N LEU A 3 28.91 -6.01 16.66
CA LEU A 3 29.05 -7.44 16.93
C LEU A 3 29.96 -8.05 15.86
N PRO A 4 30.94 -8.91 16.22
CA PRO A 4 31.79 -9.57 15.25
C PRO A 4 30.96 -10.47 14.34
N GLY A 5 31.30 -10.50 13.05
CA GLY A 5 30.72 -11.44 12.09
C GLY A 5 31.06 -12.87 12.48
N TYR A 6 30.12 -13.55 13.15
CA TYR A 6 30.17 -14.98 13.37
C TYR A 6 29.42 -15.67 12.23
N SER A 7 30.14 -16.08 11.18
CA SER A 7 29.66 -17.17 10.32
C SER A 7 29.75 -18.48 11.11
N THR A 8 28.76 -18.70 11.97
CA THR A 8 28.61 -19.97 12.69
C THR A 8 27.96 -21.02 11.79
N PRO A 9 28.15 -22.32 12.04
CA PRO A 9 27.41 -23.39 11.35
C PRO A 9 25.88 -23.19 11.41
N GLU A 10 25.38 -22.54 12.46
CA GLU A 10 23.98 -22.17 12.66
C GLU A 10 23.48 -21.16 11.62
N SER A 11 24.33 -20.22 11.17
CA SER A 11 24.01 -19.26 10.10
C SER A 11 23.74 -19.96 8.77
N GLY A 12 24.46 -21.05 8.46
CA GLY A 12 24.26 -21.84 7.24
C GLY A 12 22.94 -22.61 7.23
N VAL A 13 22.58 -23.21 8.38
CA VAL A 13 21.28 -23.90 8.55
C VAL A 13 20.13 -22.91 8.42
N PHE A 14 20.23 -21.75 9.07
CA PHE A 14 19.19 -20.72 9.01
C PHE A 14 18.99 -20.17 7.58
N LEU A 15 20.08 -19.91 6.86
CA LEU A 15 20.02 -19.50 5.45
C LEU A 15 19.37 -20.55 4.55
N HIS A 16 19.72 -21.83 4.76
CA HIS A 16 19.08 -22.94 4.05
C HIS A 16 17.57 -22.97 4.30
N GLN A 17 17.16 -22.77 5.56
CA GLN A 17 15.74 -22.75 5.96
C GLN A 17 14.98 -21.57 5.34
N ILE A 18 15.55 -20.37 5.32
CA ILE A 18 14.97 -19.21 4.62
C ILE A 18 14.79 -19.50 3.13
N THR A 19 15.78 -20.11 2.50
CA THR A 19 15.71 -20.48 1.08
C THR A 19 14.63 -21.52 0.81
N LYS A 20 14.53 -22.55 1.66
CA LYS A 20 13.48 -23.57 1.59
C LYS A 20 12.09 -22.96 1.79
N TYR A 21 11.92 -22.09 2.78
CA TYR A 21 10.66 -21.38 3.03
C TYR A 21 10.25 -20.51 1.84
N HIS A 22 11.21 -19.82 1.24
CA HIS A 22 10.98 -19.03 0.05
C HIS A 22 10.52 -19.91 -1.12
N SER A 23 11.24 -20.99 -1.44
CA SER A 23 10.90 -21.89 -2.54
C SER A 23 9.57 -22.61 -2.37
N ASN A 24 9.13 -22.87 -1.13
CA ASN A 24 7.91 -23.61 -0.85
C ASN A 24 6.74 -22.67 -0.55
N GLN A 25 6.78 -21.97 0.60
CA GLN A 25 5.64 -21.21 1.11
C GLN A 25 5.46 -19.90 0.34
N VAL A 26 6.55 -19.17 0.08
CA VAL A 26 6.47 -17.89 -0.64
C VAL A 26 6.08 -18.13 -2.11
N GLN A 27 6.70 -19.09 -2.81
CA GLN A 27 6.31 -19.38 -4.19
C GLN A 27 4.89 -19.94 -4.32
N SER A 28 4.44 -20.79 -3.39
CA SER A 28 3.05 -21.27 -3.37
C SER A 28 2.07 -20.10 -3.22
N ARG A 29 2.33 -19.20 -2.27
CA ARG A 29 1.55 -17.96 -2.09
C ARG A 29 1.53 -17.11 -3.37
N VAL A 30 2.70 -16.89 -4.00
CA VAL A 30 2.83 -16.09 -5.23
C VAL A 30 2.05 -16.72 -6.38
N SER A 31 2.17 -18.03 -6.60
CA SER A 31 1.48 -18.74 -7.66
C SER A 31 -0.04 -18.73 -7.47
N GLN A 32 -0.52 -18.98 -6.25
CA GLN A 32 -1.95 -18.91 -5.91
C GLN A 32 -2.51 -17.50 -6.12
N THR A 33 -1.77 -16.48 -5.69
CA THR A 33 -2.17 -15.07 -5.85
C THR A 33 -2.21 -14.70 -7.34
N ARG A 34 -1.22 -15.14 -8.13
CA ARG A 34 -1.17 -14.88 -9.58
C ARG A 34 -2.38 -15.50 -10.30
N SER A 35 -2.73 -16.75 -9.98
CA SER A 35 -3.93 -17.39 -10.53
C SER A 35 -5.20 -16.61 -10.17
N SER A 36 -5.32 -16.22 -8.90
CA SER A 36 -6.47 -15.45 -8.43
C SER A 36 -6.60 -14.09 -9.15
N ILE A 37 -5.48 -13.38 -9.35
CA ILE A 37 -5.44 -12.11 -10.08
C ILE A 37 -5.96 -12.29 -11.51
N GLN A 38 -5.52 -13.32 -12.22
CA GLN A 38 -5.95 -13.57 -13.60
C GLN A 38 -7.46 -13.80 -13.71
N GLU A 39 -8.05 -14.54 -12.76
CA GLU A 39 -9.49 -14.76 -12.72
C GLU A 39 -10.26 -13.49 -12.36
N ILE A 40 -9.81 -12.77 -11.33
CA ILE A 40 -10.43 -11.52 -10.87
C ILE A 40 -10.40 -10.47 -11.97
N CYS A 41 -9.26 -10.25 -12.62
CA CYS A 41 -9.11 -9.20 -13.62
C CYS A 41 -10.01 -9.41 -14.83
N LYS A 42 -10.24 -10.66 -15.27
CA LYS A 42 -11.19 -10.96 -16.36
C LYS A 42 -12.60 -10.46 -16.03
N ILE A 43 -13.09 -10.80 -14.85
CA ILE A 43 -14.42 -10.37 -14.37
C ILE A 43 -14.48 -8.84 -14.25
N LEU A 44 -13.43 -8.22 -13.70
CA LEU A 44 -13.38 -6.76 -13.55
C LEU A 44 -13.32 -6.03 -14.89
N GLN A 45 -12.61 -6.56 -15.89
CA GLN A 45 -12.56 -5.96 -17.23
C GLN A 45 -13.92 -5.97 -17.90
N GLU A 46 -14.70 -7.04 -17.75
CA GLU A 46 -16.08 -7.10 -18.26
C GLU A 46 -16.99 -6.09 -17.55
N ILE A 47 -16.92 -6.00 -16.22
CA ILE A 47 -17.68 -5.00 -15.45
C ILE A 47 -17.30 -3.58 -15.88
N LEU A 48 -16.01 -3.27 -15.97
CA LEU A 48 -15.52 -1.93 -16.31
C LEU A 48 -15.86 -1.55 -17.76
N LYS A 49 -15.92 -2.51 -18.68
CA LYS A 49 -16.39 -2.29 -20.05
C LYS A 49 -17.85 -1.85 -20.10
N GLU A 50 -18.73 -2.49 -19.31
CA GLU A 50 -20.13 -2.07 -19.20
C GLU A 50 -20.27 -0.72 -18.48
N VAL A 51 -19.40 -0.42 -17.50
CA VAL A 51 -19.35 0.91 -16.86
C VAL A 51 -19.00 1.96 -17.90
N GLU A 52 -17.98 1.72 -18.72
CA GLU A 52 -17.54 2.62 -19.78
C GLU A 52 -18.61 2.84 -20.85
N SER A 53 -19.38 1.80 -21.20
CA SER A 53 -20.53 1.88 -22.10
C SER A 53 -21.61 2.85 -21.58
N GLN A 54 -21.88 2.85 -20.27
CA GLN A 54 -22.86 3.74 -19.65
C GLN A 54 -22.29 5.13 -19.30
N GLU A 55 -21.00 5.22 -19.03
CA GLU A 55 -20.31 6.45 -18.62
C GLU A 55 -18.88 6.45 -19.20
N PRO A 56 -18.69 6.99 -20.43
CA PRO A 56 -17.41 6.93 -21.16
C PRO A 56 -16.23 7.63 -20.48
N ARG A 57 -16.47 8.36 -19.38
CA ARG A 57 -15.43 9.00 -18.57
C ARG A 57 -14.71 8.02 -17.64
N PHE A 58 -15.32 6.88 -17.32
CA PHE A 58 -14.72 5.82 -16.50
C PHE A 58 -14.09 4.73 -17.38
N VAL A 59 -13.10 5.12 -18.17
CA VAL A 59 -12.34 4.20 -19.04
C VAL A 59 -11.54 3.22 -18.19
N SER A 60 -11.58 1.93 -18.55
CA SER A 60 -10.79 0.92 -17.85
C SER A 60 -9.28 1.14 -18.03
N SER A 61 -8.57 1.40 -16.94
CA SER A 61 -7.10 1.40 -16.91
C SER A 61 -6.51 0.01 -16.58
N LEU A 62 -7.35 -1.01 -16.42
CA LEU A 62 -6.95 -2.35 -15.98
C LEU A 62 -6.39 -3.16 -17.15
N ASN A 63 -5.15 -2.83 -17.52
CA ASN A 63 -4.44 -3.50 -18.62
C ASN A 63 -3.32 -4.38 -18.08
N GLU A 64 -3.13 -5.54 -18.71
CA GLU A 64 -2.01 -6.43 -18.42
C GLU A 64 -0.79 -6.05 -19.26
N CYS A 65 0.34 -5.84 -18.60
CA CYS A 65 1.64 -5.65 -19.23
C CYS A 65 2.67 -6.53 -18.51
N ASN A 66 3.34 -7.41 -19.27
CA ASN A 66 4.37 -8.32 -18.73
C ASN A 66 3.90 -9.15 -17.52
N GLY A 67 2.66 -9.67 -17.57
CA GLY A 67 2.08 -10.49 -16.50
C GLY A 67 1.69 -9.72 -15.24
N LYS A 68 1.61 -8.39 -15.31
CA LYS A 68 1.19 -7.50 -14.22
C LYS A 68 0.09 -6.57 -14.68
N PHE A 69 -0.85 -6.30 -13.79
CA PHE A 69 -1.93 -5.35 -14.04
C PHE A 69 -1.57 -3.98 -13.44
N GLU A 70 -1.66 -2.91 -14.24
CA GLU A 70 -1.45 -1.57 -13.73
C GLU A 70 -2.53 -1.21 -12.69
N GLY A 71 -2.13 -0.54 -11.61
CA GLY A 71 -3.06 -0.14 -10.55
C GLY A 71 -3.53 -1.27 -9.63
N LEU A 72 -3.13 -2.53 -9.85
CA LEU A 72 -3.50 -3.64 -8.97
C LEU A 72 -2.55 -3.77 -7.77
N GLU A 73 -3.14 -3.88 -6.58
CA GLU A 73 -2.46 -4.16 -5.33
C GLU A 73 -3.03 -5.41 -4.64
N VAL A 74 -2.12 -6.25 -4.15
CA VAL A 74 -2.46 -7.41 -3.33
C VAL A 74 -2.41 -7.00 -1.86
N ILE A 75 -3.58 -6.93 -1.21
CA ILE A 75 -3.69 -6.63 0.22
C ILE A 75 -3.44 -7.90 1.02
N THR A 76 -4.13 -8.98 0.68
CA THR A 76 -3.93 -10.36 1.17
C THR A 76 -4.12 -11.34 0.00
N PRO A 77 -3.90 -12.65 0.16
CA PRO A 77 -4.21 -13.63 -0.89
C PRO A 77 -5.70 -13.68 -1.29
N PHE A 78 -6.59 -13.06 -0.50
CA PHE A 78 -8.04 -13.03 -0.73
C PHE A 78 -8.59 -11.60 -0.87
N GLU A 79 -7.78 -10.57 -0.65
CA GLU A 79 -8.19 -9.16 -0.70
C GLU A 79 -7.30 -8.37 -1.67
N PHE A 80 -7.93 -7.65 -2.59
CA PHE A 80 -7.28 -6.91 -3.67
C PHE A 80 -7.82 -5.48 -3.75
N GLU A 81 -6.99 -4.57 -4.21
CA GLU A 81 -7.38 -3.22 -4.58
C GLU A 81 -6.96 -2.96 -6.02
N VAL A 82 -7.88 -2.45 -6.83
CA VAL A 82 -7.65 -2.04 -8.22
C VAL A 82 -7.88 -0.55 -8.31
N VAL A 83 -6.82 0.18 -8.65
CA VAL A 83 -6.87 1.61 -8.91
C VAL A 83 -7.34 1.84 -10.34
N LEU A 84 -8.49 2.51 -10.48
CA LEU A 84 -9.03 2.94 -11.77
C LEU A 84 -8.52 4.36 -12.06
N TYR A 85 -7.55 4.48 -12.94
CA TYR A 85 -7.00 5.79 -13.31
C TYR A 85 -7.97 6.53 -14.22
N LEU A 86 -8.46 7.65 -13.73
CA LEU A 86 -9.29 8.58 -14.47
C LEU A 86 -8.42 9.39 -15.45
N ASN A 87 -9.05 9.93 -16.49
CA ASN A 87 -8.41 10.89 -17.40
C ASN A 87 -7.79 12.06 -16.64
N GLN A 88 -6.82 12.74 -17.26
CA GLN A 88 -6.06 13.81 -16.61
C GLN A 88 -6.96 14.82 -15.87
N MET A 89 -6.51 15.26 -14.68
CA MET A 89 -7.25 16.21 -13.85
C MET A 89 -7.49 17.57 -14.54
N GLY A 90 -6.71 17.93 -15.55
CA GLY A 90 -6.97 19.09 -16.40
C GLY A 90 -6.82 20.43 -15.65
N VAL A 91 -7.93 21.14 -15.44
CA VAL A 91 -7.93 22.54 -14.95
C VAL A 91 -7.81 22.70 -13.42
N PHE A 92 -7.63 21.60 -12.70
CA PHE A 92 -7.45 21.59 -11.24
C PHE A 92 -5.98 21.72 -10.86
N ASN A 93 -5.72 22.53 -9.83
CA ASN A 93 -4.46 22.57 -9.11
C ASN A 93 -4.49 21.54 -7.97
N PHE A 94 -3.40 20.79 -7.85
CA PHE A 94 -3.10 20.01 -6.67
C PHE A 94 -2.72 20.93 -5.50
N VAL A 95 -3.38 20.76 -4.36
CA VAL A 95 -3.12 21.53 -3.14
C VAL A 95 -2.89 20.59 -1.97
N ASP A 96 -1.67 20.63 -1.44
CA ASP A 96 -1.23 19.95 -0.22
C ASP A 96 -0.59 20.98 0.71
N ASP A 97 -1.38 21.46 1.67
CA ASP A 97 -0.98 22.43 2.68
C ASP A 97 -0.73 21.79 4.06
N GLY A 98 -0.80 20.45 4.15
CA GLY A 98 -0.61 19.71 5.39
C GLY A 98 -1.79 19.78 6.37
N THR A 99 -2.88 20.48 6.05
CA THR A 99 -4.07 20.57 6.93
C THR A 99 -4.78 19.22 7.07
N LEU A 100 -4.71 18.37 6.04
CA LEU A 100 -5.30 17.04 6.00
C LEU A 100 -4.19 15.98 5.92
N PRO A 101 -3.78 15.38 7.05
CA PRO A 101 -2.70 14.39 7.05
C PRO A 101 -3.03 13.20 6.12
N GLY A 102 -2.14 12.94 5.15
CA GLY A 102 -2.33 11.85 4.19
C GLY A 102 -3.30 12.15 3.06
N CYS A 103 -3.83 13.37 2.97
CA CYS A 103 -4.77 13.75 1.92
C CYS A 103 -4.36 15.07 1.27
N ALA A 104 -4.87 15.30 0.07
CA ALA A 104 -4.78 16.55 -0.64
C ALA A 104 -6.14 16.92 -1.24
N VAL A 105 -6.25 18.13 -1.77
CA VAL A 105 -7.46 18.59 -2.46
C VAL A 105 -7.13 19.04 -3.88
N LEU A 106 -8.08 18.88 -4.79
CA LEU A 106 -8.03 19.39 -6.14
C LEU A 106 -8.94 20.61 -6.24
N LYS A 107 -8.36 21.79 -6.53
CA LYS A 107 -9.10 23.06 -6.59
C LYS A 107 -8.99 23.67 -7.97
N LEU A 108 -10.09 24.23 -8.49
CA LEU A 108 -10.06 24.95 -9.77
C LEU A 108 -8.97 26.04 -9.75
N SER A 109 -8.16 26.07 -10.80
CA SER A 109 -7.18 27.15 -11.02
C SER A 109 -7.86 28.50 -11.24
N ASP A 110 -9.00 28.50 -11.93
CA ASP A 110 -9.85 29.65 -12.19
C ASP A 110 -11.32 29.19 -12.23
N GLY A 111 -12.21 29.89 -11.54
CA GLY A 111 -13.64 29.57 -11.52
C GLY A 111 -14.30 29.61 -12.90
N ARG A 112 -13.77 30.41 -13.84
CA ARG A 112 -14.26 30.48 -15.23
C ARG A 112 -14.01 29.19 -16.01
N LYS A 113 -13.03 28.38 -15.61
CA LYS A 113 -12.71 27.08 -16.23
C LYS A 113 -13.62 25.94 -15.74
N ARG A 114 -14.59 26.22 -14.85
CA ARG A 114 -15.50 25.20 -14.28
C ARG A 114 -16.20 24.38 -15.36
N SER A 115 -16.76 25.03 -16.37
CA SER A 115 -17.48 24.38 -17.48
C SER A 115 -16.55 23.64 -18.45
N MET A 116 -15.24 23.89 -18.40
CA MET A 116 -14.24 23.17 -19.19
C MET A 116 -13.83 21.83 -18.57
N SER A 117 -14.23 21.57 -17.32
CA SER A 117 -13.90 20.33 -16.63
C SER A 117 -14.80 19.18 -17.09
N LEU A 118 -14.21 18.03 -17.37
CA LEU A 118 -14.92 16.76 -17.62
C LEU A 118 -15.76 16.30 -16.41
N TRP A 119 -15.49 16.84 -15.23
CA TRP A 119 -16.05 16.40 -13.95
C TRP A 119 -16.90 17.50 -13.30
N VAL A 120 -17.49 18.38 -14.11
CA VAL A 120 -18.15 19.63 -13.69
C VAL A 120 -19.21 19.44 -12.60
N GLU A 121 -19.98 18.34 -12.66
CA GLU A 121 -21.04 18.03 -11.71
C GLU A 121 -20.51 17.61 -10.32
N PHE A 122 -19.24 17.19 -10.25
CA PHE A 122 -18.58 16.77 -9.02
C PHE A 122 -17.81 17.91 -8.34
N ILE A 123 -17.81 19.10 -8.92
CA ILE A 123 -17.19 20.30 -8.35
C ILE A 123 -18.12 20.89 -7.28
N THR A 124 -17.59 21.20 -6.10
CA THR A 124 -18.34 21.87 -5.03
C THR A 124 -18.61 23.34 -5.36
N ALA A 125 -19.47 24.01 -4.58
CA ALA A 125 -19.69 25.45 -4.72
C ALA A 125 -18.38 26.24 -4.57
N SER A 126 -17.51 25.81 -3.65
CA SER A 126 -16.20 26.39 -3.37
C SER A 126 -15.10 26.04 -4.39
N GLY A 127 -15.42 25.27 -5.44
CA GLY A 127 -14.50 24.97 -6.54
C GLY A 127 -13.56 23.78 -6.31
N TYR A 128 -13.85 22.90 -5.34
CA TYR A 128 -13.08 21.66 -5.11
C TYR A 128 -13.69 20.50 -5.89
N LEU A 129 -12.86 19.64 -6.46
CA LEU A 129 -13.31 18.38 -7.07
C LEU A 129 -13.52 17.32 -5.99
N SER A 130 -14.78 16.93 -5.78
CA SER A 130 -15.15 16.03 -4.68
C SER A 130 -14.84 14.57 -4.97
N ALA A 131 -13.87 14.01 -4.25
CA ALA A 131 -13.56 12.57 -4.29
C ALA A 131 -14.81 11.72 -4.00
N LYS A 132 -15.55 12.04 -2.94
CA LYS A 132 -16.76 11.32 -2.51
C LYS A 132 -17.86 11.32 -3.58
N LYS A 133 -18.10 12.46 -4.26
CA LYS A 133 -19.13 12.50 -5.31
C LYS A 133 -18.76 11.62 -6.51
N ILE A 134 -17.50 11.65 -6.95
CA ILE A 134 -17.00 10.76 -8.02
C ILE A 134 -17.18 9.29 -7.61
N ARG A 135 -16.73 8.93 -6.41
CA ARG A 135 -16.85 7.56 -5.90
C ARG A 135 -18.29 7.11 -5.78
N SER A 136 -19.18 7.98 -5.30
CA SER A 136 -20.61 7.68 -5.19
C SER A 136 -21.26 7.44 -6.55
N ARG A 137 -20.91 8.24 -7.57
CA ARG A 137 -21.40 8.02 -8.94
C ARG A 137 -20.90 6.69 -9.49
N PHE A 138 -19.60 6.44 -9.36
CA PHE A 138 -18.98 5.20 -9.83
C PHE A 138 -19.57 3.96 -9.11
N ALA A 139 -19.77 4.04 -7.80
CA ALA A 139 -20.42 2.99 -7.01
C ALA A 139 -21.82 2.66 -7.50
N GLY A 140 -22.61 3.68 -7.87
CA GLY A 140 -23.95 3.51 -8.43
C GLY A 140 -23.93 2.72 -9.74
N LEU A 141 -23.01 3.07 -10.66
CA LEU A 141 -22.85 2.39 -11.95
C LEU A 141 -22.44 0.92 -11.76
N VAL A 142 -21.40 0.67 -10.96
CA VAL A 142 -20.94 -0.70 -10.66
C VAL A 142 -22.05 -1.52 -9.99
N SER A 143 -22.79 -0.91 -9.05
CA SER A 143 -23.90 -1.58 -8.37
C SER A 143 -25.05 -1.96 -9.30
N GLN A 144 -25.31 -1.14 -10.32
CA GLN A 144 -26.33 -1.42 -11.32
C GLN A 144 -25.89 -2.57 -12.23
N ILE A 145 -24.66 -2.52 -12.75
CA ILE A 145 -24.12 -3.52 -13.68
C ILE A 145 -24.00 -4.90 -13.00
N CYS A 146 -23.49 -4.96 -11.76
CA CYS A 146 -23.38 -6.22 -11.04
C CYS A 146 -24.74 -6.86 -10.68
N LYS A 147 -25.86 -6.13 -10.74
CA LYS A 147 -27.21 -6.69 -10.56
C LYS A 147 -27.76 -7.34 -11.82
N GLU A 148 -27.14 -7.13 -12.97
CA GLU A 148 -27.55 -7.76 -14.22
C GLU A 148 -27.33 -9.28 -14.17
N LYS A 149 -28.16 -10.03 -14.90
CA LYS A 149 -28.21 -11.51 -14.81
C LYS A 149 -26.85 -12.16 -15.02
N TYR A 150 -26.01 -11.58 -15.88
CA TYR A 150 -24.68 -12.10 -16.23
C TYR A 150 -23.71 -12.16 -15.05
N PHE A 151 -23.74 -11.17 -14.14
CA PHE A 151 -22.83 -11.10 -12.98
C PHE A 151 -23.44 -11.62 -11.67
N SER A 152 -24.77 -11.72 -11.60
CA SER A 152 -25.52 -11.98 -10.36
C SER A 152 -25.15 -13.29 -9.63
N GLY A 153 -24.59 -14.29 -10.32
CA GLY A 153 -24.13 -15.55 -9.71
C GLY A 153 -22.72 -15.49 -9.12
N ASP A 154 -21.83 -14.71 -9.73
CA ASP A 154 -20.39 -14.71 -9.42
C ASP A 154 -19.95 -13.48 -8.62
N VAL A 155 -20.73 -12.39 -8.60
CA VAL A 155 -20.32 -11.11 -8.01
C VAL A 155 -21.39 -10.55 -7.09
N LYS A 156 -21.01 -10.24 -5.85
CA LYS A 156 -21.87 -9.58 -4.86
C LYS A 156 -21.30 -8.19 -4.53
N VAL A 157 -22.12 -7.16 -4.67
CA VAL A 157 -21.73 -5.78 -4.32
C VAL A 157 -21.96 -5.55 -2.83
N LEU A 158 -20.95 -5.04 -2.13
CA LEU A 158 -21.09 -4.68 -0.72
C LEU A 158 -21.57 -3.23 -0.59
N THR A 159 -22.89 -3.06 -0.50
CA THR A 159 -23.60 -1.77 -0.58
C THR A 159 -23.53 -0.90 0.67
N ASP A 160 -23.10 -1.45 1.81
CA ASP A 160 -22.98 -0.73 3.10
C ASP A 160 -21.65 0.05 3.25
N GLN A 161 -20.87 0.16 2.18
CA GLN A 161 -19.55 0.78 2.23
C GLN A 161 -19.53 2.04 1.36
N ALA A 162 -18.91 3.11 1.88
CA ALA A 162 -18.61 4.30 1.09
C ALA A 162 -17.63 4.02 -0.08
N GLU A 163 -17.13 2.78 -0.19
CA GLU A 163 -16.16 2.27 -1.15
C GLU A 163 -16.80 1.29 -2.12
N VAL A 164 -16.28 1.21 -3.35
CA VAL A 164 -16.74 0.20 -4.32
C VAL A 164 -16.05 -1.13 -4.02
N LYS A 165 -16.73 -2.00 -3.27
CA LYS A 165 -16.24 -3.34 -2.91
C LYS A 165 -17.10 -4.45 -3.48
N LEU A 166 -16.46 -5.39 -4.12
CA LEU A 166 -17.05 -6.57 -4.74
C LEU A 166 -16.56 -7.83 -4.02
N LYS A 167 -17.48 -8.74 -3.75
CA LYS A 167 -17.16 -10.09 -3.34
C LYS A 167 -17.34 -11.02 -4.53
N ILE A 168 -16.25 -11.55 -5.05
CA ILE A 168 -16.21 -12.40 -6.25
C ILE A 168 -16.12 -13.86 -5.83
N ARG A 169 -17.04 -14.69 -6.35
CA ARG A 169 -17.17 -16.14 -6.12
C ARG A 169 -17.16 -16.54 -4.64
N ASP A 170 -17.71 -15.67 -3.79
CA ASP A 170 -17.68 -15.78 -2.33
C ASP A 170 -16.29 -15.96 -1.69
N ARG A 171 -15.21 -15.78 -2.47
CA ARG A 171 -13.83 -16.09 -2.11
C ARG A 171 -12.95 -14.86 -2.03
N TRP A 172 -13.08 -13.94 -2.99
CA TRP A 172 -12.21 -12.78 -3.09
C TRP A 172 -12.96 -11.50 -2.82
N MET A 173 -12.30 -10.60 -2.12
CA MET A 173 -12.73 -9.24 -1.87
C MET A 173 -11.93 -8.30 -2.74
N VAL A 174 -12.60 -7.51 -3.57
CA VAL A 174 -11.94 -6.58 -4.48
C VAL A 174 -12.51 -5.18 -4.31
N GLN A 175 -11.66 -4.22 -3.99
CA GLN A 175 -12.01 -2.81 -3.98
C GLN A 175 -11.58 -2.17 -5.32
N ILE A 176 -12.46 -1.38 -5.92
CA ILE A 176 -12.12 -0.56 -7.10
C ILE A 176 -12.09 0.90 -6.67
N THR A 177 -10.96 1.57 -6.86
CA THR A 177 -10.71 2.92 -6.34
C THR A 177 -10.42 3.87 -7.49
N PRO A 178 -11.35 4.79 -7.84
CA PRO A 178 -11.08 5.85 -8.80
C PRO A 178 -9.91 6.73 -8.33
N ALA A 179 -9.02 7.11 -9.24
CA ALA A 179 -7.84 7.90 -8.89
C ALA A 179 -7.34 8.80 -10.02
N PHE A 180 -6.57 9.83 -9.65
CA PHE A 180 -5.76 10.60 -10.59
C PHE A 180 -4.28 10.32 -10.36
N LYS A 181 -3.55 10.02 -11.44
CA LYS A 181 -2.10 9.88 -11.42
C LYS A 181 -1.44 11.27 -11.47
N CYS A 182 -0.49 11.52 -10.56
CA CYS A 182 0.24 12.78 -10.47
C CYS A 182 1.72 12.54 -10.76
N SER A 183 2.15 12.88 -11.97
CA SER A 183 3.54 12.76 -12.41
C SER A 183 4.24 14.12 -12.46
N GLY A 184 5.54 14.15 -12.21
CA GLY A 184 6.37 15.37 -12.30
C GLY A 184 6.18 16.37 -11.15
N VAL A 185 5.39 16.04 -10.13
CA VAL A 185 5.21 16.83 -8.90
C VAL A 185 5.36 15.90 -7.71
N TRP A 186 5.95 16.40 -6.62
CA TRP A 186 6.04 15.69 -5.34
C TRP A 186 5.24 16.41 -4.24
N PRO A 187 4.45 15.71 -3.41
CA PRO A 187 3.64 16.35 -2.37
C PRO A 187 4.48 17.14 -1.36
N ARG A 188 3.97 18.30 -0.93
CA ARG A 188 4.66 19.15 0.04
C ARG A 188 4.77 18.45 1.41
N SER A 189 3.74 17.73 1.81
CA SER A 189 3.73 16.91 3.04
C SER A 189 4.80 15.80 3.04
N ALA A 190 5.30 15.42 1.86
CA ALA A 190 6.37 14.46 1.67
C ALA A 190 7.71 15.10 1.24
N SER A 191 7.81 16.44 1.16
CA SER A 191 8.99 17.12 0.60
C SER A 191 10.23 17.01 1.46
N GLN A 192 10.06 16.72 2.75
CA GLN A 192 11.14 16.46 3.70
C GLN A 192 11.89 15.14 3.43
N TRP A 193 11.38 14.29 2.52
CA TRP A 193 12.06 13.08 2.10
C TRP A 193 13.01 13.35 0.91
N PRO A 194 14.25 12.80 0.94
CA PRO A 194 14.83 11.94 1.98
C PRO A 194 15.21 12.70 3.27
N TYR A 195 15.11 12.03 4.43
CA TYR A 195 15.44 12.66 5.72
C TYR A 195 16.95 12.83 5.88
N ASN A 196 17.43 14.07 5.74
CA ASN A 196 18.84 14.42 5.99
C ASN A 196 19.17 14.54 7.49
N ASN A 197 18.67 13.64 8.34
CA ASN A 197 18.80 13.75 9.79
C ASN A 197 19.93 12.88 10.36
N SER A 198 21.15 13.04 9.85
CA SER A 198 22.34 12.76 10.65
C SER A 198 23.03 14.08 11.02
N PRO A 199 23.11 14.47 12.30
CA PRO A 199 23.91 15.59 12.77
C PRO A 199 25.43 15.34 12.62
N ILE A 200 25.84 14.13 12.23
CA ILE A 200 27.24 13.77 12.07
C ILE A 200 27.56 13.78 10.58
N ARG A 201 28.20 14.86 10.13
CA ARG A 201 28.88 14.95 8.83
C ARG A 201 30.11 14.03 8.81
N ASP A 202 29.92 12.73 8.98
CA ASP A 202 30.93 11.78 8.57
C ASP A 202 30.80 11.63 7.05
N GLN A 203 31.78 12.15 6.32
CA GLN A 203 31.82 12.11 4.86
C GLN A 203 31.86 10.68 4.30
N ASN A 204 32.04 9.68 5.17
CA ASN A 204 32.06 8.26 4.82
C ASN A 204 30.75 7.51 5.07
N LEU A 205 29.71 8.13 5.67
CA LEU A 205 28.44 7.45 5.87
C LEU A 205 27.65 7.42 4.56
N ARG A 206 27.54 6.23 3.95
CA ARG A 206 26.73 6.04 2.74
C ARG A 206 25.26 6.11 3.11
N PHE A 207 24.53 7.05 2.52
CA PHE A 207 23.09 7.22 2.74
C PHE A 207 22.29 6.37 1.74
N TRP A 208 21.23 5.73 2.22
CA TRP A 208 20.20 5.16 1.37
C TRP A 208 18.91 5.97 1.54
N PRO A 209 18.20 6.28 0.44
CA PRO A 209 18.58 6.03 -0.95
C PRO A 209 19.69 6.98 -1.44
N TYR A 210 20.45 6.55 -2.46
CA TYR A 210 21.40 7.40 -3.17
C TYR A 210 20.67 8.39 -4.10
N SER A 211 21.35 9.47 -4.50
CA SER A 211 20.75 10.61 -5.21
C SER A 211 19.94 10.22 -6.44
N ASP A 212 20.47 9.35 -7.31
CA ASP A 212 19.78 8.95 -8.54
C ASP A 212 18.49 8.18 -8.23
N LEU A 213 18.50 7.33 -7.20
CA LEU A 213 17.30 6.63 -6.75
C LEU A 213 16.25 7.60 -6.18
N VAL A 214 16.67 8.68 -5.50
CA VAL A 214 15.73 9.73 -5.05
C VAL A 214 15.03 10.38 -6.24
N VAL A 215 15.78 10.70 -7.30
CA VAL A 215 15.23 11.29 -8.53
C VAL A 215 14.27 10.31 -9.20
N GLU A 216 14.67 9.04 -9.35
CA GLU A 216 13.80 8.00 -9.90
C GLU A 216 12.48 7.86 -9.11
N VAL A 217 12.56 7.79 -7.78
CA VAL A 217 11.37 7.65 -6.91
C VAL A 217 10.45 8.86 -7.02
N LYS A 218 10.99 10.09 -7.06
CA LYS A 218 10.18 11.30 -7.24
C LYS A 218 9.57 11.38 -8.64
N ASN A 219 10.25 10.87 -9.66
CA ASN A 219 9.76 10.82 -11.04
C ASN A 219 8.57 9.87 -11.21
N GLU A 220 8.49 8.79 -10.43
CA GLU A 220 7.30 7.91 -10.39
C GLU A 220 6.04 8.68 -9.91
N GLY A 221 6.22 9.74 -9.12
CA GLY A 221 5.15 10.59 -8.63
C GLY A 221 4.30 9.91 -7.54
N PHE A 222 3.01 10.23 -7.53
CA PHE A 222 2.03 9.72 -6.56
C PHE A 222 0.63 9.68 -7.16
N ASP A 223 -0.29 8.99 -6.51
CA ASP A 223 -1.68 8.89 -6.92
C ASP A 223 -2.60 9.58 -5.89
N LEU A 224 -3.66 10.18 -6.40
CA LEU A 224 -4.77 10.74 -5.61
C LEU A 224 -5.92 9.76 -5.67
N LEU A 225 -6.13 9.01 -4.60
CA LEU A 225 -7.18 7.99 -4.50
C LEU A 225 -8.47 8.60 -3.96
N SER A 226 -9.58 8.34 -4.66
CA SER A 226 -10.89 8.58 -4.10
C SER A 226 -11.25 7.44 -3.13
N LYS A 227 -10.76 7.55 -1.91
CA LYS A 227 -10.95 6.58 -0.83
C LYS A 227 -11.18 7.29 0.49
N ASP A 228 -12.05 6.74 1.32
CA ASP A 228 -12.29 7.22 2.67
C ASP A 228 -11.05 6.98 3.55
N CYS A 229 -10.65 8.00 4.30
CA CYS A 229 -9.48 7.92 5.17
C CYS A 229 -9.94 7.55 6.57
N ALA A 230 -9.81 6.27 6.94
CA ALA A 230 -10.22 5.74 8.26
C ALA A 230 -9.61 6.50 9.45
N VAL A 231 -8.44 7.13 9.24
CA VAL A 231 -7.75 8.02 10.19
C VAL A 231 -8.61 9.23 10.60
N ARG A 232 -9.66 9.56 9.85
CA ARG A 232 -10.56 10.72 10.07
C ARG A 232 -11.81 10.40 10.89
N ARG A 233 -12.17 9.12 11.11
CA ARG A 233 -13.43 8.74 11.81
C ARG A 233 -13.55 9.23 13.26
N GLY A 234 -12.49 9.80 13.85
CA GLY A 234 -12.47 10.30 15.23
C GLY A 234 -12.48 11.83 15.40
N ASN A 235 -12.27 12.62 14.34
CA ASN A 235 -12.27 14.09 14.45
C ASN A 235 -13.59 14.63 13.89
N LYS A 236 -14.24 15.52 14.65
CA LYS A 236 -15.48 16.21 14.31
C LYS A 236 -15.51 16.64 12.84
N GLN A 237 -16.63 16.32 12.16
CA GLN A 237 -16.97 16.68 10.78
C GLN A 237 -16.32 17.99 10.33
N SER A 238 -15.19 17.86 9.64
CA SER A 238 -14.66 18.96 8.85
C SER A 238 -15.54 19.09 7.62
N THR A 239 -15.87 20.31 7.19
CA THR A 239 -16.65 20.55 5.96
C THR A 239 -15.98 20.00 4.69
N LEU A 240 -14.71 19.57 4.79
CA LEU A 240 -13.91 18.91 3.76
C LEU A 240 -13.89 17.37 3.90
N ASP A 241 -14.65 16.77 4.85
CA ASP A 241 -14.82 15.32 5.01
C ASP A 241 -15.65 14.75 3.84
N GLY A 242 -14.94 14.46 2.75
CA GLY A 242 -15.49 13.84 1.55
C GLY A 242 -14.91 14.42 0.25
N ASP A 243 -14.39 15.63 0.29
CA ASP A 243 -13.85 16.29 -0.90
C ASP A 243 -12.36 16.03 -1.13
N ALA A 244 -11.66 15.56 -0.10
CA ALA A 244 -10.24 15.28 -0.17
C ALA A 244 -9.92 13.92 -0.79
N TRP A 245 -8.74 13.84 -1.39
CA TRP A 245 -8.18 12.68 -2.06
C TRP A 245 -7.03 12.12 -1.21
N LEU A 246 -6.97 10.80 -1.03
CA LEU A 246 -5.92 10.14 -0.27
C LEU A 246 -4.64 10.06 -1.13
N LEU A 247 -3.49 10.42 -0.55
CA LEU A 247 -2.19 10.29 -1.20
C LEU A 247 -1.75 8.81 -1.17
N SER A 248 -1.36 8.27 -2.33
CA SER A 248 -0.76 6.95 -2.45
C SER A 248 0.57 7.02 -3.19
N PHE A 249 1.58 6.30 -2.71
CA PHE A 249 2.93 6.29 -3.26
C PHE A 249 3.31 4.93 -3.85
N SER A 250 2.33 4.10 -4.22
CA SER A 250 2.54 2.70 -4.59
C SER A 250 3.67 2.46 -5.60
N ASN A 251 3.77 3.29 -6.65
CA ASN A 251 4.81 3.16 -7.67
C ASN A 251 6.17 3.67 -7.17
N ALA A 252 6.20 4.83 -6.50
CA ALA A 252 7.38 5.37 -5.84
C ALA A 252 7.97 4.40 -4.80
N GLU A 253 7.13 3.75 -3.99
CA GLU A 253 7.54 2.73 -3.02
C GLU A 253 8.13 1.50 -3.73
N LYS A 254 7.49 1.00 -4.80
CA LYS A 254 8.00 -0.13 -5.61
C LYS A 254 9.37 0.16 -6.21
N ARG A 255 9.58 1.40 -6.69
CA ARG A 255 10.86 1.87 -7.20
C ARG A 255 11.91 1.92 -6.09
N LEU A 256 11.55 2.47 -4.93
CA LEU A 256 12.46 2.63 -3.80
C LEU A 256 12.98 1.29 -3.28
N ILE A 257 12.10 0.29 -3.10
CA ILE A 257 12.48 -1.05 -2.59
C ILE A 257 13.02 -1.99 -3.68
N GLN A 258 13.59 -1.45 -4.76
CA GLN A 258 14.23 -2.25 -5.78
C GLN A 258 15.44 -3.03 -5.24
N GLY A 259 15.86 -4.06 -5.99
CA GLY A 259 16.87 -5.03 -5.56
C GLY A 259 16.26 -6.37 -5.15
N ASN A 260 16.93 -7.45 -5.53
CA ASN A 260 16.42 -8.81 -5.33
C ASN A 260 16.27 -9.15 -3.84
N GLY A 261 17.24 -8.75 -3.02
CA GLY A 261 17.24 -8.94 -1.57
C GLY A 261 16.04 -8.30 -0.87
N ARG A 262 15.83 -6.99 -1.08
CA ARG A 262 14.70 -6.23 -0.50
C ARG A 262 13.34 -6.81 -0.90
N ARG A 263 13.15 -7.15 -2.18
CA ARG A 263 11.90 -7.76 -2.66
C ARG A 263 11.68 -9.15 -2.09
N ARG A 264 12.72 -9.97 -1.98
CA ARG A 264 12.67 -11.29 -1.35
C ARG A 264 12.32 -11.19 0.13
N CYS A 265 12.97 -10.28 0.86
CA CYS A 265 12.65 -9.96 2.25
C CYS A 265 11.18 -9.60 2.42
N LEU A 266 10.68 -8.65 1.61
CA LEU A 266 9.26 -8.25 1.64
C LEU A 266 8.32 -9.44 1.39
N SER A 267 8.67 -10.31 0.46
CA SER A 267 7.84 -11.46 0.09
C SER A 267 7.76 -12.47 1.22
N ILE A 268 8.88 -12.72 1.93
CA ILE A 268 8.90 -13.56 3.14
C ILE A 268 8.08 -12.93 4.26
N LEU A 269 8.26 -11.63 4.54
CA LEU A 269 7.51 -10.90 5.56
C LEU A 269 5.99 -10.95 5.33
N LYS A 270 5.54 -10.76 4.08
CA LYS A 270 4.13 -10.86 3.72
C LYS A 270 3.58 -12.27 3.93
N THR A 271 4.34 -13.31 3.56
CA THR A 271 3.93 -14.71 3.79
C THR A 271 3.84 -15.03 5.27
N LEU A 272 4.82 -14.61 6.09
CA LEU A 272 4.78 -14.78 7.54
C LEU A 272 3.60 -14.02 8.16
N ARG A 273 3.32 -12.79 7.70
CA ARG A 273 2.15 -12.02 8.12
C ARG A 273 0.88 -12.79 7.85
N ASP A 274 0.69 -13.26 6.62
CA ASP A 274 -0.55 -13.92 6.20
C ASP A 274 -0.78 -15.26 6.94
N ARG A 275 0.29 -15.94 7.37
CA ARG A 275 0.21 -17.22 8.08
C ARG A 275 0.08 -17.09 9.60
N HIS A 276 0.66 -16.05 10.21
CA HIS A 276 0.80 -15.97 11.67
C HIS A 276 0.26 -14.71 12.31
N LEU A 277 0.04 -13.65 11.52
CA LEU A 277 -0.33 -12.32 12.00
C LEU A 277 -1.65 -11.83 11.37
N ASP A 278 -2.40 -12.71 10.69
CA ASP A 278 -3.78 -12.42 10.28
C ASP A 278 -4.72 -12.54 11.49
N LEU A 279 -4.67 -11.50 12.32
CA LEU A 279 -5.37 -11.44 13.60
C LEU A 279 -6.72 -10.72 13.46
N PRO A 280 -7.69 -10.96 14.38
CA PRO A 280 -8.93 -10.20 14.43
C PRO A 280 -8.68 -8.68 14.41
N GLU A 281 -9.52 -7.95 13.68
CA GLU A 281 -9.40 -6.49 13.43
C GLU A 281 -8.14 -6.06 12.64
N ASN A 282 -7.38 -7.03 12.12
CA ASN A 282 -6.23 -6.83 11.24
C ASN A 282 -5.30 -5.68 11.68
N PRO A 283 -4.67 -5.78 12.87
CA PRO A 283 -3.77 -4.76 13.39
C PRO A 283 -2.47 -4.64 12.59
N VAL A 284 -2.03 -5.72 11.95
CA VAL A 284 -0.78 -5.80 11.19
C VAL A 284 -1.11 -6.17 9.75
N THR A 285 -0.80 -5.28 8.82
CA THR A 285 -1.08 -5.43 7.39
C THR A 285 0.21 -5.59 6.59
N ASN A 286 0.09 -6.06 5.35
CA ASN A 286 1.21 -6.11 4.41
C ASN A 286 1.81 -4.72 4.10
N TYR A 287 1.03 -3.65 4.28
CA TYR A 287 1.53 -2.29 4.16
C TYR A 287 2.48 -1.91 5.30
N HIS A 288 2.19 -2.32 6.55
CA HIS A 288 3.12 -2.13 7.68
C HIS A 288 4.47 -2.83 7.43
N MET A 289 4.46 -4.05 6.87
CA MET A 289 5.69 -4.75 6.49
C MET A 289 6.50 -3.98 5.44
N LYS A 290 5.82 -3.43 4.42
CA LYS A 290 6.45 -2.60 3.39
C LYS A 290 7.04 -1.32 3.96
N THR A 291 6.31 -0.64 4.85
CA THR A 291 6.77 0.58 5.53
C THR A 291 7.99 0.31 6.40
N LEU A 292 7.97 -0.74 7.21
CA LEU A 292 9.10 -1.08 8.08
C LEU A 292 10.32 -1.56 7.30
N LEU A 293 10.13 -2.24 6.16
CA LEU A 293 11.23 -2.56 5.24
C LEU A 293 11.93 -1.30 4.73
N MET A 294 11.19 -0.25 4.36
CA MET A 294 11.79 1.02 3.90
C MET A 294 12.59 1.69 5.02
N TYR A 295 12.10 1.69 6.26
CA TYR A 295 12.88 2.17 7.41
C TYR A 295 14.10 1.30 7.72
N GLU A 296 14.00 -0.02 7.53
CA GLU A 296 15.14 -0.93 7.70
C GLU A 296 16.24 -0.67 6.65
N CYS A 297 15.85 -0.25 5.43
CA CYS A 297 16.80 0.16 4.39
C CYS A 297 17.57 1.44 4.76
N GLU A 298 16.96 2.38 5.51
CA GLU A 298 17.69 3.54 6.03
C GLU A 298 18.75 3.13 7.09
N LYS A 299 18.48 2.08 7.88
CA LYS A 299 19.43 1.54 8.87
C LYS A 299 20.54 0.70 8.24
N HIS A 300 20.25 0.02 7.13
CA HIS A 300 21.13 -0.88 6.39
C HIS A 300 21.24 -0.42 4.93
N PRO A 301 22.00 0.66 4.68
CA PRO A 301 21.97 1.36 3.39
C PRO A 301 22.71 0.62 2.27
N LEU A 302 23.59 -0.34 2.57
CA LEU A 302 24.44 -0.99 1.56
C LEU A 302 23.73 -2.16 0.89
N GLU A 303 23.89 -2.33 -0.43
CA GLU A 303 23.31 -3.48 -1.15
C GLU A 303 23.74 -4.83 -0.58
N ALA A 304 24.99 -4.96 -0.14
CA ALA A 304 25.50 -6.20 0.47
C ALA A 304 24.79 -6.58 1.79
N GLU A 305 24.22 -5.61 2.51
CA GLU A 305 23.42 -5.88 3.73
C GLU A 305 22.03 -6.46 3.41
N TRP A 306 21.69 -6.56 2.12
CA TRP A 306 20.47 -7.18 1.60
C TRP A 306 20.75 -8.47 0.83
N ASP A 307 21.99 -8.97 0.83
CA ASP A 307 22.32 -10.27 0.27
C ASP A 307 21.66 -11.41 1.04
N GLU A 308 21.62 -12.61 0.44
CA GLU A 308 20.87 -13.75 0.98
C GLU A 308 21.24 -14.10 2.42
N SER A 309 22.53 -14.02 2.75
CA SER A 309 23.07 -14.30 4.08
C SER A 309 22.56 -13.33 5.16
N CYS A 310 22.22 -12.09 4.78
CA CYS A 310 21.75 -11.05 5.70
C CYS A 310 20.23 -11.01 5.84
N LEU A 311 19.48 -11.69 4.96
CA LEU A 311 18.01 -11.64 4.97
C LEU A 311 17.40 -12.06 6.30
N GLY A 312 18.01 -13.03 6.98
CA GLY A 312 17.61 -13.46 8.31
C GLY A 312 17.61 -12.32 9.33
N ASP A 313 18.72 -11.60 9.40
CA ASP A 313 18.88 -10.45 10.29
C ASP A 313 17.91 -9.32 9.95
N ARG A 314 17.69 -9.06 8.64
CA ARG A 314 16.72 -8.04 8.19
C ARG A 314 15.29 -8.39 8.61
N ILE A 315 14.87 -9.65 8.46
CA ILE A 315 13.54 -10.11 8.87
C ILE A 315 13.35 -9.95 10.38
N LEU A 316 14.34 -10.37 11.18
CA LEU A 316 14.32 -10.22 12.63
C LEU A 316 14.28 -8.75 13.05
N GLY A 317 15.14 -7.91 12.47
CA GLY A 317 15.18 -6.46 12.73
C GLY A 317 13.83 -5.79 12.47
N ILE A 318 13.19 -6.14 11.36
CA ILE A 318 11.86 -5.62 11.00
C ILE A 318 10.78 -6.06 11.99
N PHE A 319 10.76 -7.33 12.43
CA PHE A 319 9.77 -7.77 13.41
C PHE A 319 10.01 -7.19 14.81
N VAL A 320 11.27 -7.05 15.23
CA VAL A 320 11.59 -6.36 16.49
C VAL A 320 11.14 -4.90 16.42
N GLN A 321 11.36 -4.23 15.29
CA GLN A 321 10.85 -2.89 15.06
C GLN A 321 9.31 -2.84 15.08
N LEU A 322 8.63 -3.84 14.50
CA LEU A 322 7.17 -3.95 14.54
C LEU A 322 6.65 -4.08 15.97
N ILE A 323 7.30 -4.89 16.82
CA ILE A 323 6.95 -5.03 18.24
C ILE A 323 7.03 -3.68 18.94
N SER A 324 8.13 -2.95 18.74
CA SER A 324 8.31 -1.60 19.28
C SER A 324 7.22 -0.64 18.80
N CYS A 325 6.90 -0.65 17.50
CA CYS A 325 5.83 0.17 16.95
C CYS A 325 4.45 -0.16 17.55
N LEU A 326 4.15 -1.44 17.78
CA LEU A 326 2.88 -1.88 18.37
C LEU A 326 2.76 -1.47 19.84
N GLN A 327 3.83 -1.64 20.63
CA GLN A 327 3.87 -1.24 22.04
C GLN A 327 3.75 0.29 22.20
N CYS A 328 4.47 1.04 21.36
CA CYS A 328 4.40 2.49 21.31
C CYS A 328 3.14 3.03 20.60
N ARG A 329 2.34 2.16 19.98
CA ARG A 329 1.14 2.50 19.19
C ARG A 329 1.41 3.52 18.09
N LYS A 330 2.62 3.49 17.55
CA LYS A 330 3.13 4.45 16.56
C LYS A 330 3.93 3.74 15.48
N CYS A 331 3.39 3.76 14.27
CA CYS A 331 4.06 3.35 13.04
C CYS A 331 3.88 4.49 12.02
N PRO A 332 4.85 5.41 11.88
CA PRO A 332 4.74 6.51 10.93
C PRO A 332 4.75 5.99 9.49
N HIS A 333 3.96 6.61 8.61
CA HIS A 333 4.05 6.37 7.18
C HIS A 333 5.39 6.90 6.66
N TYR A 334 6.05 6.12 5.80
CA TYR A 334 7.43 6.39 5.36
C TYR A 334 7.62 7.79 4.73
N PHE A 335 6.85 8.10 3.67
CA PHE A 335 6.89 9.43 3.05
C PHE A 335 6.13 10.52 3.82
N LEU A 336 5.26 10.16 4.76
CA LEU A 336 4.32 11.08 5.44
C LEU A 336 4.35 10.85 6.97
N PRO A 337 5.42 11.20 7.68
CA PRO A 337 5.62 10.89 9.11
C PRO A 337 4.53 11.41 10.05
N ALA A 338 3.83 12.47 9.65
CA ALA A 338 2.68 12.99 10.39
C ALA A 338 1.50 11.99 10.42
N LEU A 339 1.45 11.05 9.49
CA LEU A 339 0.45 10.00 9.40
C LEU A 339 0.92 8.76 10.18
N ASN A 340 0.23 8.46 11.28
CA ASN A 340 0.43 7.20 12.03
C ASN A 340 -0.48 6.10 11.45
N LEU A 341 0.11 5.03 10.92
CA LEU A 341 -0.59 3.89 10.31
C LEU A 341 -1.41 3.09 11.34
N PHE A 342 -1.09 3.19 12.63
CA PHE A 342 -1.87 2.56 13.71
C PHE A 342 -3.01 3.45 14.24
N LYS A 343 -3.20 4.66 13.70
CA LYS A 343 -4.27 5.54 14.17
C LYS A 343 -5.65 4.87 13.99
N GLY A 344 -6.46 4.90 15.04
CA GLY A 344 -7.78 4.27 15.08
C GLY A 344 -7.78 2.79 15.51
N LYS A 345 -6.63 2.14 15.69
CA LYS A 345 -6.55 0.78 16.24
C LYS A 345 -6.69 0.79 17.77
N ARG A 346 -7.37 -0.22 18.32
CA ARG A 346 -7.57 -0.35 19.77
C ARG A 346 -6.28 -0.81 20.46
N ALA A 347 -6.04 -0.26 21.65
CA ALA A 347 -4.87 -0.58 22.47
C ALA A 347 -4.72 -2.08 22.76
N SER A 348 -5.81 -2.76 23.13
CA SER A 348 -5.81 -4.19 23.44
C SER A 348 -5.45 -5.06 22.23
N VAL A 349 -5.91 -4.68 21.04
CA VAL A 349 -5.61 -5.38 19.79
C VAL A 349 -4.14 -5.24 19.43
N MET A 350 -3.56 -4.03 19.60
CA MET A 350 -2.14 -3.80 19.38
C MET A 350 -1.26 -4.57 20.37
N GLU A 351 -1.66 -4.64 21.64
CA GLU A 351 -0.96 -5.44 22.66
C GLU A 351 -0.98 -6.94 22.33
N SER A 352 -2.14 -7.46 21.93
CA SER A 352 -2.27 -8.86 21.49
C SER A 352 -1.41 -9.16 20.26
N ALA A 353 -1.41 -8.24 19.27
CA ALA A 353 -0.55 -8.36 18.10
C ALA A 353 0.94 -8.33 18.47
N SER A 354 1.36 -7.45 19.38
CA SER A 354 2.74 -7.38 19.86
C SER A 354 3.20 -8.71 20.47
N LYS A 355 2.36 -9.31 21.34
CA LYS A 355 2.62 -10.63 21.93
C LYS A 355 2.73 -11.73 20.87
N GLN A 356 1.88 -11.69 19.84
CA GLN A 356 1.94 -12.68 18.75
C GLN A 356 3.20 -12.50 17.89
N VAL A 357 3.58 -11.27 17.53
CA VAL A 357 4.83 -11.01 16.80
C VAL A 357 6.04 -11.46 17.63
N TRP A 358 6.04 -11.21 18.95
CA TRP A 358 7.09 -11.70 19.83
C TRP A 358 7.20 -13.23 19.85
N ARG A 359 6.08 -13.96 19.79
CA ARG A 359 6.12 -15.43 19.68
C ARG A 359 6.80 -15.89 18.39
N VAL A 360 6.49 -15.25 17.26
CA VAL A 360 7.14 -15.53 15.97
C VAL A 360 8.63 -15.22 16.02
N VAL A 361 9.01 -14.06 16.56
CA VAL A 361 10.42 -13.66 16.72
C VAL A 361 11.17 -14.66 17.61
N ARG A 362 10.57 -15.03 18.75
CA ARG A 362 11.18 -15.99 19.68
C ARG A 362 11.43 -17.32 18.97
N GLU A 363 10.45 -17.84 18.23
CA GLU A 363 10.62 -19.07 17.46
C GLU A 363 11.77 -18.96 16.45
N LEU A 364 11.80 -17.88 15.66
CA LEU A 364 12.87 -17.62 14.68
C LEU A 364 14.27 -17.55 15.30
N VAL A 365 14.38 -17.06 16.55
CA VAL A 365 15.66 -16.92 17.25
C VAL A 365 16.08 -18.19 17.98
N THR A 366 15.13 -18.91 18.58
CA THR A 366 15.44 -20.07 19.44
C THR A 366 15.49 -21.40 18.69
N ASN A 367 14.94 -21.47 17.48
CA ASN A 367 14.87 -22.68 16.68
C ASN A 367 15.51 -22.46 15.30
N SER A 368 16.65 -23.10 15.06
CA SER A 368 17.35 -23.03 13.75
C SER A 368 16.53 -23.60 12.59
N ARG A 369 15.44 -24.32 12.87
CA ARG A 369 14.46 -24.86 11.92
C ARG A 369 13.07 -24.20 12.03
N ALA A 370 12.97 -23.02 12.62
CA ALA A 370 11.70 -22.30 12.82
C ALA A 370 10.84 -22.22 11.55
N PHE A 371 11.45 -21.96 10.40
CA PHE A 371 10.76 -21.87 9.10
C PHE A 371 10.13 -23.18 8.60
N GLU A 372 10.41 -24.33 9.21
CA GLU A 372 9.70 -25.58 8.90
C GLU A 372 8.33 -25.63 9.59
N ALA A 373 8.22 -25.00 10.76
CA ALA A 373 7.01 -24.95 11.57
C ALA A 373 6.14 -23.70 11.30
N LEU A 374 6.75 -22.64 10.75
CA LEU A 374 6.08 -21.40 10.35
C LEU A 374 5.39 -21.55 8.97
#